data_AF-D8S988-F1
#
_entry.id   AF-D8S988-F1
#
_cell.length_a   1.000
_cell.length_b   1.000
_cell.length_c   1.000
_cell.angle_alpha   90.00
_cell.angle_beta   90.00
_cell.angle_gamma   90.00
#
_symmetry.space_group_name_H-M   'P 1'
#
loop_
_entity.id
_entity.type
_entity.pdbx_description
1 polymer ?
#
loop_
_entity_poly.entity_id
_entity_poly.type
_entity_poly.pdbx_seq_one_letter_code
_entity_poly.pdbx_strand_id
1 'polypeptide(L)'
;WEASRGKLMELGLSIEDADRVIGKSSGHLKSPYWGEGKEKSVPAVEEVAGKVEYLKSLGLSDAEVSGLMKKFPEILGCKLEEEIQGNVGVLDVTWGISGRTLKSLVLRKPQVLGYNVDCKGDCMAECTRCWARF
;
A
#
# COMPACT_ATOMS: atom_id res chain seq x y z
N TRP A 1 1.42 12.56 -13.71
CA TRP A 1 2.45 12.79 -12.67
C TRP A 1 2.05 13.96 -11.79
N GLU A 2 1.89 15.16 -12.34
CA GLU A 2 1.57 16.37 -11.56
C GLU A 2 0.24 16.30 -10.78
N ALA A 3 -0.83 15.77 -11.40
CA ALA A 3 -2.11 15.60 -10.73
C ALA A 3 -2.03 14.66 -9.52
N SER A 4 -1.40 13.50 -9.69
CA SER A 4 -1.16 12.52 -8.62
C SER A 4 -0.27 13.12 -7.51
N ARG A 5 0.73 13.94 -7.88
CA ARG A 5 1.57 14.67 -6.92
C ARG A 5 0.76 15.67 -6.11
N GLY A 6 -0.07 16.48 -6.76
CA GLY A 6 -0.95 17.44 -6.09
C GLY A 6 -1.81 16.77 -5.03
N LYS A 7 -2.39 15.60 -5.36
CA LYS A 7 -3.20 14.84 -4.40
C LYS A 7 -2.42 14.34 -3.19
N LEU A 8 -1.16 13.93 -3.38
CA LEU A 8 -0.29 13.53 -2.27
C LEU A 8 0.14 14.72 -1.41
N MET A 9 0.33 15.89 -2.02
CA MET A 9 0.65 17.12 -1.28
C MET A 9 -0.52 17.59 -0.41
N GLU A 10 -1.77 17.39 -0.83
CA GLU A 10 -2.95 17.64 0.02
C GLU A 10 -2.93 16.80 1.31
N LEU A 11 -2.27 15.63 1.30
CA LEU A 11 -2.06 14.78 2.48
C LEU A 11 -0.85 15.18 3.34
N GLY A 12 -0.15 16.26 2.96
CA GLY A 12 1.04 16.75 3.65
C GLY A 12 2.35 16.08 3.23
N LEU A 13 2.40 15.40 2.09
CA LEU A 13 3.69 14.97 1.53
C LEU A 13 4.45 16.18 0.94
N SER A 14 5.77 16.22 1.13
CA SER A 14 6.63 17.14 0.37
C SER A 14 6.64 16.74 -1.11
N ILE A 15 7.03 17.67 -1.98
CA ILE A 15 7.21 17.42 -3.41
C ILE A 15 8.13 16.21 -3.63
N GLU A 16 9.26 16.18 -2.92
CA GLU A 16 10.26 15.10 -3.00
C GLU A 16 9.70 13.75 -2.56
N ASP A 17 8.94 13.71 -1.45
CA ASP A 17 8.32 12.48 -0.98
C ASP A 17 7.22 12.01 -1.94
N ALA A 18 6.42 12.92 -2.48
CA ALA A 18 5.37 12.60 -3.45
C ALA A 18 5.96 12.05 -4.76
N ASP A 19 7.00 12.68 -5.29
CA ASP A 19 7.71 12.23 -6.49
C ASP A 19 8.37 10.87 -6.26
N ARG A 20 8.97 10.64 -5.08
CA ARG A 20 9.52 9.34 -4.70
C ARG A 20 8.44 8.27 -4.63
N VAL A 21 7.28 8.60 -4.06
CA VAL A 21 6.16 7.68 -3.92
C VAL A 21 5.62 7.27 -5.29
N ILE A 22 5.32 8.25 -6.15
CA ILE A 22 4.85 8.01 -7.51
C ILE A 22 5.90 7.23 -8.29
N GLY A 23 7.17 7.61 -8.21
CA GLY A 23 8.25 6.97 -8.95
C GLY A 23 8.40 5.49 -8.62
N LYS A 24 8.38 5.12 -7.33
CA LYS A 24 8.48 3.72 -6.89
C LYS A 24 7.23 2.91 -7.22
N SER A 25 6.04 3.50 -7.11
CA SER A 25 4.79 2.79 -7.39
C SER A 25 4.56 2.51 -8.87
N SER A 26 5.10 3.36 -9.74
CA SER A 26 4.90 3.36 -11.19
C SER A 26 6.04 2.71 -11.96
N GLY A 27 7.03 2.08 -11.31
CA GLY A 27 8.17 1.47 -11.99
C GLY A 27 9.18 2.47 -12.60
N HIS A 28 9.04 3.77 -12.32
CA HIS A 28 10.02 4.79 -12.73
C HIS A 28 11.25 4.81 -11.81
N LEU A 29 11.11 4.33 -10.57
CA LEU A 29 12.19 4.11 -9.63
C LEU A 29 12.26 2.63 -9.26
N LYS A 30 13.48 2.14 -8.98
CA LYS A 30 13.70 0.78 -8.50
C LYS A 30 12.95 0.57 -7.18
N SER A 31 12.18 -0.50 -7.13
CA SER A 31 11.51 -0.96 -5.92
C SER A 31 11.84 -2.43 -5.66
N PRO A 32 12.12 -2.82 -4.41
CA PRO A 32 12.25 -4.23 -4.06
C PRO A 32 10.94 -5.01 -4.21
N TYR A 33 9.78 -4.33 -4.28
CA TYR A 33 8.46 -4.96 -4.39
C TYR A 33 8.20 -5.55 -5.79
N TRP A 34 8.58 -4.85 -6.86
CA TRP A 34 8.22 -5.20 -8.24
C TRP A 34 9.08 -6.30 -8.89
N GLY A 35 10.14 -6.79 -8.22
CA GLY A 35 11.05 -7.78 -8.80
C GLY A 35 11.70 -7.26 -10.09
N GLU A 36 11.59 -8.01 -11.20
CA GLU A 36 12.26 -7.71 -12.47
C GLU A 36 11.45 -6.85 -13.45
N GLY A 37 10.21 -6.47 -13.15
CA GLY A 37 9.47 -5.65 -14.10
C GLY A 37 8.12 -5.19 -13.61
N LYS A 38 7.97 -3.87 -13.48
CA LYS A 38 6.68 -3.19 -13.51
C LYS A 38 6.60 -2.35 -14.77
N GLU A 39 5.49 -2.48 -15.49
CA GLU A 39 5.16 -1.56 -16.58
C GLU A 39 5.08 -0.13 -16.04
N LYS A 40 5.72 0.79 -16.77
CA LYS A 40 5.79 2.19 -16.37
C LYS A 40 4.44 2.86 -16.57
N SER A 41 3.65 2.92 -15.51
CA SER A 41 2.33 3.55 -15.50
C SER A 41 2.17 4.42 -14.27
N VAL A 42 1.90 5.70 -14.50
CA VAL A 42 1.63 6.66 -13.43
C VAL A 42 0.18 6.48 -13.00
N PRO A 43 -0.10 6.28 -11.69
CA PRO A 43 -1.47 6.09 -11.21
C PRO A 43 -2.31 7.34 -11.47
N ALA A 44 -3.55 7.14 -11.92
CA ALA A 44 -4.50 8.22 -12.14
C ALA A 44 -4.85 8.89 -10.81
N VAL A 45 -5.26 10.17 -10.84
CA VAL A 45 -5.52 10.92 -9.60
C VAL A 45 -6.72 10.33 -8.83
N GLU A 46 -7.68 9.79 -9.57
CA GLU A 46 -8.85 9.08 -9.07
C GLU A 46 -8.46 7.78 -8.36
N GLU A 47 -7.48 7.04 -8.89
CA GLU A 47 -6.96 5.83 -8.26
C GLU A 47 -6.20 6.13 -6.97
N VAL A 48 -5.46 7.26 -6.94
CA VAL A 48 -4.79 7.74 -5.72
C VAL A 48 -5.85 8.16 -4.71
N ALA A 49 -6.86 8.91 -5.11
CA ALA A 49 -7.95 9.35 -4.24
C ALA A 49 -8.71 8.17 -3.64
N GLY A 50 -9.12 7.18 -4.44
CA GLY A 50 -9.84 6.00 -3.95
C GLY A 50 -9.05 5.19 -2.93
N LYS A 51 -7.73 5.04 -3.13
CA LYS A 51 -6.84 4.39 -2.14
C LYS A 51 -6.74 5.19 -0.84
N VAL A 52 -6.64 6.51 -0.94
CA VAL A 52 -6.58 7.41 0.22
C VAL A 52 -7.88 7.34 1.01
N GLU A 53 -9.02 7.43 0.35
CA GLU A 53 -10.34 7.34 0.98
C GLU A 53 -10.55 6.00 1.67
N TYR A 54 -10.13 4.91 1.04
CA TYR A 54 -10.17 3.59 1.65
C TYR A 54 -9.27 3.50 2.89
N LEU A 55 -8.03 3.98 2.84
CA LEU A 55 -7.15 3.98 4.02
C LEU A 55 -7.73 4.82 5.16
N LYS A 56 -8.39 5.94 4.84
CA LYS A 56 -9.10 6.75 5.83
C LYS A 56 -10.30 6.02 6.44
N SER A 57 -11.02 5.21 5.65
CA SER A 57 -12.15 4.40 6.16
C SER A 57 -11.71 3.32 7.15
N LEU A 58 -10.44 2.89 7.10
CA LEU A 58 -9.81 2.04 8.13
C LEU A 58 -9.44 2.79 9.43
N GLY A 59 -9.77 4.09 9.51
CA GLY A 59 -9.55 4.94 10.68
C GLY A 59 -8.17 5.61 10.73
N LEU A 60 -7.45 5.68 9.60
CA LEU A 60 -6.18 6.42 9.51
C LEU A 60 -6.45 7.92 9.27
N SER A 61 -5.66 8.77 9.92
CA SER A 61 -5.58 10.20 9.64
C SER A 61 -4.72 10.50 8.40
N ASP A 62 -4.82 11.71 7.85
CA ASP A 62 -4.03 12.15 6.70
C ASP A 62 -2.51 12.03 6.94
N ALA A 63 -2.06 12.35 8.15
CA ALA A 63 -0.66 12.19 8.57
C ALA A 63 -0.23 10.71 8.62
N GLU A 64 -1.14 9.83 9.04
CA GLU A 64 -0.90 8.39 9.07
C GLU A 64 -0.89 7.78 7.66
N VAL A 65 -1.80 8.22 6.78
CA VAL A 65 -1.84 7.81 5.36
C VAL A 65 -0.57 8.27 4.65
N SER A 66 -0.13 9.51 4.85
CA SER A 66 1.11 10.01 4.24
C SER A 66 2.34 9.26 4.76
N GLY A 67 2.41 9.00 6.07
CA GLY A 67 3.46 8.17 6.66
C GLY A 67 3.48 6.74 6.12
N LEU A 68 2.29 6.15 5.90
CA LEU A 68 2.13 4.83 5.30
C LEU A 68 2.68 4.80 3.87
N MET A 69 2.28 5.75 3.02
CA MET A 69 2.73 5.84 1.63
C MET A 69 4.23 6.09 1.52
N LYS A 70 4.84 6.80 2.47
CA LYS A 70 6.31 6.96 2.50
C LYS A 70 7.02 5.64 2.81
N LYS A 71 6.45 4.80 3.70
CA LYS A 71 7.00 3.50 4.10
C LYS A 71 6.79 2.42 3.03
N PHE A 72 5.63 2.44 2.38
CA PHE A 72 5.28 1.52 1.30
C PHE A 72 4.71 2.29 0.10
N PRO A 73 5.57 2.96 -0.68
CA PRO A 73 5.20 3.68 -1.90
C PRO A 73 4.38 2.86 -2.89
N GLU A 74 4.68 1.57 -2.97
CA GLU A 74 4.17 0.66 -3.98
C GLU A 74 2.67 0.40 -3.86
N ILE A 75 2.06 0.77 -2.73
CA ILE A 75 0.61 0.73 -2.53
C ILE A 75 -0.18 1.48 -3.60
N LEU A 76 0.35 2.56 -4.17
CA LEU A 76 -0.35 3.27 -5.26
C LEU A 76 -0.43 2.43 -6.54
N GLY A 77 0.49 1.48 -6.67
CA GLY A 77 0.55 0.54 -7.77
C GLY A 77 -0.18 -0.77 -7.53
N CYS A 78 -0.71 -1.01 -6.31
CA CYS A 78 -1.56 -2.14 -5.98
C CYS A 78 -3.00 -1.87 -6.44
N LYS A 79 -3.71 -2.92 -6.81
CA LYS A 79 -5.14 -2.89 -7.12
C LYS A 79 -5.94 -2.69 -5.84
N LEU A 80 -6.82 -1.70 -5.83
CA LEU A 80 -7.58 -1.34 -4.62
C LEU A 80 -8.49 -2.50 -4.15
N GLU A 81 -9.26 -3.10 -5.06
CA GLU A 81 -10.22 -4.15 -4.71
C GLU A 81 -9.53 -5.50 -4.49
N GLU A 82 -8.75 -5.95 -5.48
CA GLU A 82 -8.14 -7.29 -5.46
C GLU A 82 -7.04 -7.45 -4.41
N GLU A 83 -6.16 -6.44 -4.23
CA GLU A 83 -5.03 -6.54 -3.32
C GLU A 83 -5.35 -5.88 -1.97
N ILE A 84 -5.64 -4.57 -1.95
CA ILE A 84 -5.72 -3.83 -0.69
C ILE A 84 -6.96 -4.26 0.13
N GLN A 85 -8.15 -4.17 -0.46
CA GLN A 85 -9.40 -4.55 0.19
C GLN A 85 -9.47 -6.06 0.42
N GLY A 86 -9.06 -6.85 -0.59
CA GLY A 86 -8.92 -8.30 -0.47
C GLY A 86 -8.12 -8.69 0.76
N ASN A 87 -6.89 -8.17 0.90
CA ASN A 87 -6.02 -8.48 2.04
C ASN A 87 -6.62 -8.05 3.38
N VAL A 88 -7.25 -6.87 3.47
CA VAL A 88 -7.97 -6.47 4.69
C VAL A 88 -9.09 -7.44 5.03
N GLY A 89 -9.84 -7.91 4.04
CA GLY A 89 -10.88 -8.93 4.21
C GLY A 89 -10.32 -10.26 4.73
N VAL A 90 -9.19 -10.74 4.17
CA VAL A 90 -8.56 -11.96 4.67
C VAL A 90 -8.04 -11.78 6.10
N LEU A 91 -7.42 -10.63 6.41
CA LEU A 91 -6.97 -10.28 7.76
C LEU A 91 -8.09 -10.41 8.80
N ASP A 92 -9.27 -9.91 8.47
CA ASP A 92 -10.46 -10.00 9.34
C ASP A 92 -11.00 -11.43 9.41
N VAL A 93 -11.35 -12.04 8.27
CA VAL A 93 -12.02 -13.35 8.23
C VAL A 93 -11.13 -14.48 8.76
N THR A 94 -9.84 -14.48 8.45
CA THR A 94 -8.94 -15.60 8.74
C THR A 94 -8.26 -15.47 10.10
N TRP A 95 -7.90 -14.25 10.51
CA TRP A 95 -7.14 -14.00 11.75
C TRP A 95 -7.87 -13.10 12.76
N GLY A 96 -9.06 -12.59 12.45
CA GLY A 96 -9.80 -11.67 13.33
C GLY A 96 -9.11 -10.32 13.50
N ILE A 97 -8.26 -9.91 12.55
CA ILE A 97 -7.52 -8.65 12.61
C ILE A 97 -8.35 -7.55 11.97
N SER A 98 -9.08 -6.80 12.79
CA SER A 98 -9.91 -5.67 12.35
C SER A 98 -9.81 -4.46 13.29
N GLY A 99 -10.44 -3.34 12.89
CA GLY A 99 -10.52 -2.11 13.66
C GLY A 99 -9.15 -1.56 14.12
N ARG A 100 -8.99 -1.38 15.44
CA ARG A 100 -7.75 -0.82 16.03
C ARG A 100 -6.53 -1.71 15.81
N THR A 101 -6.70 -3.03 15.83
CA THR A 101 -5.61 -4.00 15.62
C THR A 101 -5.12 -3.92 14.18
N LEU A 102 -6.04 -3.89 13.22
CA LEU A 102 -5.73 -3.67 11.80
C LEU A 102 -5.00 -2.34 11.59
N LYS A 103 -5.54 -1.24 12.13
CA LYS A 103 -4.89 0.08 12.07
C LYS A 103 -3.45 0.03 12.59
N SER A 104 -3.24 -0.59 13.76
CA SER A 104 -1.90 -0.74 14.34
C SER A 104 -0.96 -1.58 13.47
N LEU A 105 -1.47 -2.63 12.83
CA LEU A 105 -0.70 -3.49 11.94
C LEU A 105 -0.28 -2.74 10.67
N VAL A 106 -1.20 -2.08 9.98
CA VAL A 106 -0.91 -1.38 8.71
C VAL A 106 0.05 -0.20 8.91
N LEU A 107 0.02 0.48 10.07
CA LEU A 107 0.97 1.56 10.36
C LEU A 107 2.39 1.06 10.64
N ARG A 108 2.52 -0.14 11.18
CA ARG A 108 3.81 -0.79 11.47
C ARG A 108 4.38 -1.50 10.24
N LYS A 109 3.53 -2.22 9.51
CA LYS A 109 3.89 -3.11 8.40
C LYS A 109 2.92 -2.92 7.22
N PRO A 110 2.98 -1.78 6.52
CA PRO A 110 2.04 -1.47 5.44
C PRO A 110 2.13 -2.41 4.23
N GLN A 111 3.21 -3.17 4.10
CA GLN A 111 3.37 -4.24 3.11
C GLN A 111 2.24 -5.25 3.13
N VAL A 112 1.61 -5.49 4.29
CA VAL A 112 0.48 -6.42 4.44
C VAL A 112 -0.69 -6.10 3.50
N LEU A 113 -0.79 -4.85 3.03
CA LEU A 113 -1.85 -4.43 2.10
C LEU A 113 -1.58 -4.84 0.63
N GLY A 114 -0.33 -5.07 0.24
CA GLY A 114 0.02 -5.52 -1.12
C GLY A 114 0.58 -6.94 -1.19
N TYR A 115 0.84 -7.57 -0.05
CA TYR A 115 1.52 -8.87 -0.01
C TYR A 115 0.51 -10.00 -0.22
N ASN A 116 1.02 -11.19 -0.52
CA ASN A 116 0.19 -12.38 -0.61
C ASN A 116 -0.20 -12.78 0.81
N VAL A 117 -1.46 -12.56 1.15
CA VAL A 117 -2.09 -12.95 2.41
C VAL A 117 -2.88 -14.26 2.17
N ASP A 118 -2.19 -15.27 1.66
CA ASP A 118 -2.79 -16.52 1.12
C ASP A 118 -2.51 -17.76 1.98
N CYS A 119 -1.69 -17.65 3.02
CA CYS A 119 -1.32 -18.75 3.90
C CYS A 119 -1.33 -18.35 5.36
N LYS A 120 -1.52 -19.32 6.26
CA LYS A 120 -1.52 -19.10 7.72
C LYS A 120 -0.09 -19.04 8.31
N GLY A 121 0.92 -18.87 7.46
CA GLY A 121 2.33 -19.04 7.85
C GLY A 121 2.75 -20.50 7.96
N ASP A 122 1.97 -21.42 7.38
CA ASP A 122 2.20 -22.85 7.28
C ASP A 122 2.93 -23.26 5.98
N CYS A 123 3.20 -22.30 5.09
CA CYS A 123 3.93 -22.54 3.85
C CYS A 123 5.45 -22.35 4.02
N MET A 124 6.23 -22.89 3.07
CA MET A 124 7.71 -22.77 3.07
C MET A 124 8.23 -21.33 2.83
N ALA A 125 7.34 -20.34 2.71
CA ALA A 125 7.65 -18.93 2.52
C ALA A 125 8.53 -18.63 1.29
N GLU A 126 8.42 -19.45 0.24
CA GLU A 126 9.13 -19.25 -1.03
C GLU A 126 8.61 -18.03 -1.81
N CYS A 127 7.40 -17.54 -1.51
CA CYS A 127 6.88 -16.33 -2.13
C CYS A 127 7.65 -15.09 -1.65
N THR A 128 8.20 -14.34 -2.60
CA THR A 128 8.97 -13.10 -2.34
C THR A 128 8.12 -11.99 -1.70
N ARG A 129 6.79 -12.13 -1.76
CA ARG A 129 5.79 -11.25 -1.13
C ARG A 129 4.93 -11.96 -0.07
N CYS A 130 5.43 -13.03 0.56
CA CYS A 130 4.69 -13.72 1.62
C CYS A 130 4.54 -12.84 2.87
N TRP A 131 3.33 -12.65 3.38
CA TRP A 131 3.10 -11.86 4.60
C TRP A 131 3.71 -12.51 5.85
N ALA A 132 3.84 -13.84 5.89
CA ALA A 132 4.41 -14.58 7.02
C ALA A 132 5.94 -14.42 7.17
N ARG A 133 6.62 -13.83 6.18
CA ARG A 133 8.05 -13.48 6.28
C ARG A 133 8.30 -12.23 7.15
N PHE A 134 7.25 -11.56 7.65
CA PHE A 134 7.33 -10.21 8.22
C PHE A 134 6.84 -10.05 9.64
#